data_AF-A0A6N2I502-F1
#
_entry.id   AF-A0A6N2I502-F1
#
_cell.length_a   1.000
_cell.length_b   1.000
_cell.length_c   1.000
_cell.angle_alpha   90.00
_cell.angle_beta   90.00
_cell.angle_gamma   90.00
#
_symmetry.space_group_name_H-M   'P 1'
#
loop_
_entity.id
_entity.type
_entity.pdbx_description
1 polymer ?
#
loop_
_entity_poly.entity_id
_entity_poly.type
_entity_poly.pdbx_seq_one_letter_code
_entity_poly.pdbx_strand_id
1 'polypeptide(L)'
;MASLPTPSADSRIRAGALREALATRVVVADGAMGTMLQAQDPTLEDFENLEGCNEVLNVTRPDIVRSVHEEYFAAGVDCVETNTFGANSSALGEYDIAGRIFELSRAGARIAREVA
;
A
#
# COMPACT_ATOMS: atom_id res chain seq x y z
N MET A 1 -20.89 18.65 6.45
CA MET A 1 -19.44 18.39 6.43
C MET A 1 -19.07 17.78 7.76
N ALA A 2 -18.71 16.49 7.79
CA ALA A 2 -18.20 15.88 9.01
C ALA A 2 -16.82 16.49 9.32
N SER A 3 -16.62 16.98 10.55
CA SER A 3 -15.31 17.44 11.01
C SER A 3 -14.32 16.30 10.91
N LEU A 4 -13.15 16.54 10.31
CA LEU A 4 -12.08 15.55 10.34
C LEU A 4 -11.67 15.31 11.81
N PRO A 5 -11.45 14.04 12.21
CA PRO A 5 -11.01 13.74 13.55
C PRO A 5 -9.65 14.36 13.83
N THR A 6 -9.46 14.89 15.03
CA THR A 6 -8.17 15.42 15.48
C THR A 6 -7.11 14.31 15.43
N PRO A 7 -5.94 14.53 14.82
CA PRO A 7 -4.89 13.52 14.78
C PRO A 7 -4.50 13.03 16.18
N SER A 8 -4.18 11.75 16.33
CA SER A 8 -3.66 11.24 17.60
C SER A 8 -2.29 11.84 17.93
N ALA A 9 -1.87 11.74 19.21
CA ALA A 9 -0.53 12.14 19.61
C ALA A 9 0.55 11.39 18.82
N ASP A 10 0.39 10.08 18.63
CA ASP A 10 1.29 9.25 17.84
C ASP A 10 1.38 9.71 16.38
N SER A 11 0.26 10.13 15.79
CA SER A 11 0.25 10.65 14.42
C SER A 11 1.06 11.92 14.29
N ARG A 12 1.01 12.81 15.30
CA ARG A 12 1.83 14.04 15.30
C ARG A 12 3.31 13.74 15.48
N ILE A 13 3.65 12.78 16.34
CA ILE A 13 5.03 12.34 16.56
C ILE A 13 5.63 11.78 15.26
N ARG A 14 4.93 10.86 14.59
CA ARG A 14 5.40 10.30 13.30
C ARG A 14 5.57 11.37 12.22
N ALA A 15 4.63 12.32 12.14
CA ALA A 15 4.74 13.43 11.19
C ALA A 15 5.90 14.38 11.53
N GLY A 16 6.24 14.55 12.81
CA GLY A 16 7.44 15.29 13.25
C GLY A 16 8.72 14.58 12.82
N ALA A 17 8.83 13.28 13.11
CA ALA A 17 9.98 12.45 12.74
C ALA A 17 10.22 12.44 11.22
N LEU A 18 9.15 12.34 10.41
CA LEU A 18 9.27 12.41 8.95
C LEU A 18 9.80 13.78 8.49
N ARG A 19 9.27 14.89 9.04
CA ARG A 19 9.75 16.24 8.69
C ARG A 19 11.22 16.44 9.06
N GLU A 20 11.64 15.93 10.20
CA GLU A 20 13.03 15.97 10.65
C GLU A 20 13.94 15.16 9.71
N ALA A 21 13.52 13.94 9.33
CA ALA A 21 14.27 13.11 8.38
C ALA A 21 14.44 13.83 7.03
N LEU A 22 13.34 14.38 6.48
CA LEU A 22 13.36 15.15 5.23
C LEU A 22 14.24 16.41 5.30
N ALA A 23 14.42 17.01 6.48
CA ALA A 23 15.25 18.19 6.68
C ALA A 23 16.73 17.89 6.87
N THR A 24 17.08 16.68 7.30
CA THR A 24 18.44 16.32 7.75
C THR A 24 19.16 15.35 6.83
N ARG A 25 18.44 14.63 5.97
CA ARG A 25 19.02 13.64 5.05
C ARG A 25 18.10 13.40 3.85
N VAL A 26 18.64 12.72 2.84
CA VAL A 26 17.81 12.16 1.76
C VAL A 26 16.96 11.02 2.35
N VAL A 27 15.69 10.99 1.99
CA VAL A 27 14.75 9.91 2.31
C VAL A 27 14.50 9.12 1.03
N VAL A 28 14.80 7.83 1.05
CA VAL A 28 14.65 6.94 -0.10
C VAL A 28 13.31 6.22 -0.02
N ALA A 29 12.44 6.46 -0.99
CA ALA A 29 11.21 5.69 -1.16
C ALA A 29 11.47 4.39 -1.94
N ASP A 30 10.49 3.49 -1.91
CA ASP A 30 10.51 2.24 -2.66
C ASP A 30 10.36 2.44 -4.18
N GLY A 31 10.44 1.31 -4.90
CA GLY A 31 10.27 1.26 -6.35
C GLY A 31 8.86 0.87 -6.76
N ALA A 32 8.73 0.40 -8.00
CA ALA A 32 7.44 0.00 -8.55
C ALA A 32 6.84 -1.24 -7.85
N MET A 33 5.61 -1.09 -7.33
CA MET A 33 4.82 -2.20 -6.78
C MET A 33 4.37 -3.19 -7.88
N GLY A 34 3.77 -2.69 -8.96
CA GLY A 34 3.17 -3.54 -10.00
C GLY A 34 4.16 -4.50 -10.69
N THR A 35 5.39 -4.04 -10.97
CA THR A 35 6.42 -4.89 -11.57
C THR A 35 6.90 -5.98 -10.63
N MET A 36 6.99 -5.67 -9.33
CA MET A 36 7.39 -6.64 -8.31
C MET A 36 6.31 -7.67 -8.07
N LEU A 37 5.03 -7.26 -8.03
CA LEU A 37 3.90 -8.18 -7.95
C LEU A 37 3.86 -9.13 -9.16
N GLN A 38 4.06 -8.62 -10.37
CA GLN A 38 4.13 -9.45 -11.57
C GLN A 38 5.27 -10.46 -11.53
N ALA A 39 6.43 -10.11 -10.95
CA ALA A 39 7.56 -11.01 -10.80
C ALA A 39 7.28 -12.20 -9.85
N GLN A 40 6.27 -12.10 -8.99
CA GLN A 40 5.81 -13.18 -8.11
C GLN A 40 4.83 -14.14 -8.80
N ASP A 41 4.53 -13.93 -10.09
CA ASP A 41 3.70 -14.77 -10.95
C ASP A 41 2.30 -15.12 -10.37
N PRO A 42 1.51 -14.14 -9.89
CA PRO A 42 0.15 -14.39 -9.41
C PRO A 42 -0.76 -14.88 -10.54
N THR A 43 -1.63 -15.83 -10.22
CA THR A 43 -2.61 -16.38 -11.14
C THR A 43 -3.81 -15.46 -11.32
N LEU A 44 -4.60 -15.64 -12.39
CA LEU A 44 -5.85 -14.89 -12.56
C LEU A 44 -6.85 -15.13 -11.42
N GLU A 45 -6.83 -16.31 -10.80
CA GLU A 45 -7.65 -16.63 -9.63
C GLU A 45 -7.23 -15.81 -8.41
N ASP A 46 -5.92 -15.58 -8.22
CA ASP A 46 -5.41 -14.70 -7.16
C ASP A 46 -5.97 -13.26 -7.31
N PHE A 47 -6.25 -12.82 -8.52
CA PHE A 47 -6.91 -11.54 -8.81
C PHE A 47 -8.45 -11.60 -8.75
N GLU A 48 -9.06 -12.70 -8.33
CA GLU A 48 -10.52 -12.93 -8.39
C GLU A 48 -11.10 -12.76 -9.81
N ASN A 49 -10.32 -13.05 -10.85
CA ASN A 49 -10.64 -12.78 -12.26
C ASN A 49 -10.72 -11.28 -12.64
N LEU A 50 -10.25 -10.38 -11.77
CA LEU A 50 -10.13 -8.94 -12.03
C LEU A 50 -8.71 -8.62 -12.50
N GLU A 51 -8.36 -9.10 -13.70
CA GLU A 51 -7.01 -8.98 -14.26
C GLU A 51 -6.48 -7.53 -14.18
N GLY A 52 -5.30 -7.36 -13.57
CA GLY A 52 -4.66 -6.05 -13.41
C GLY A 52 -5.10 -5.24 -12.18
N CYS A 53 -6.12 -5.68 -11.42
CA CYS A 53 -6.51 -5.05 -10.16
C CYS A 53 -5.61 -5.51 -9.00
N ASN A 54 -4.40 -4.94 -8.91
CA ASN A 54 -3.40 -5.29 -7.89
C ASN A 54 -3.90 -5.12 -6.46
N GLU A 55 -4.86 -4.21 -6.22
CA GLU A 55 -5.43 -3.97 -4.89
C GLU A 55 -6.10 -5.20 -4.30
N VAL A 56 -6.63 -6.11 -5.13
CA VAL A 56 -7.28 -7.37 -4.70
C VAL A 56 -6.27 -8.26 -3.97
N LEU A 57 -4.99 -8.25 -4.39
CA LEU A 57 -3.92 -9.04 -3.76
C LEU A 57 -3.69 -8.65 -2.29
N ASN A 58 -4.11 -7.46 -1.85
CA ASN A 58 -4.06 -7.11 -0.42
C ASN A 58 -4.92 -8.05 0.46
N VAL A 59 -5.93 -8.69 -0.12
CA VAL A 59 -6.85 -9.59 0.58
C VAL A 59 -6.59 -11.04 0.18
N THR A 60 -6.43 -11.32 -1.11
CA THR A 60 -6.30 -12.69 -1.61
C THR A 60 -4.90 -13.26 -1.42
N ARG A 61 -3.85 -12.44 -1.61
CA ARG A 61 -2.44 -12.81 -1.52
C ARG A 61 -1.61 -11.81 -0.71
N PRO A 62 -1.96 -11.59 0.58
CA PRO A 62 -1.22 -10.66 1.43
C PRO A 62 0.23 -11.10 1.66
N ASP A 63 0.55 -12.38 1.45
CA ASP A 63 1.91 -12.92 1.45
C ASP A 63 2.78 -12.32 0.33
N ILE A 64 2.25 -12.23 -0.89
CA ILE A 64 2.93 -11.62 -2.05
C ILE A 64 3.16 -10.13 -1.81
N VAL A 65 2.12 -9.40 -1.36
CA VAL A 65 2.26 -7.94 -1.11
C VAL A 65 3.28 -7.68 0.00
N ARG A 66 3.29 -8.52 1.04
CA ARG A 66 4.26 -8.42 2.14
C ARG A 66 5.69 -8.64 1.64
N SER A 67 5.93 -9.68 0.83
CA SER A 67 7.28 -9.98 0.33
C SER A 67 7.84 -8.83 -0.48
N VAL A 68 7.03 -8.15 -1.31
CA VAL A 68 7.47 -6.97 -2.05
C VAL A 68 7.95 -5.85 -1.12
N HIS A 69 7.21 -5.54 -0.05
CA HIS A 69 7.66 -4.54 0.93
C HIS A 69 8.94 -4.99 1.65
N GLU A 70 9.03 -6.26 2.05
CA GLU A 70 10.21 -6.81 2.71
C GLU A 70 11.45 -6.72 1.81
N GLU A 71 11.31 -7.00 0.51
CA GLU A 71 12.38 -6.89 -0.48
C GLU A 71 12.86 -5.43 -0.63
N TYR A 72 11.95 -4.46 -0.64
CA TYR A 72 12.34 -3.04 -0.68
C TYR A 72 13.06 -2.60 0.59
N PHE A 73 12.58 -2.98 1.77
CA PHE A 73 13.29 -2.67 3.02
C PHE A 73 14.65 -3.37 3.09
N ALA A 74 14.78 -4.60 2.60
CA ALA A 74 16.06 -5.29 2.51
C ALA A 74 17.05 -4.58 1.56
N ALA A 75 16.55 -3.86 0.55
CA ALA A 75 17.36 -3.00 -0.31
C ALA A 75 17.78 -1.67 0.35
N GLY A 76 17.25 -1.36 1.54
CA GLY A 76 17.64 -0.19 2.34
C GLY A 76 16.82 1.07 2.12
N VAL A 77 15.57 0.94 1.64
CA VAL A 77 14.65 2.10 1.54
C VAL A 77 14.24 2.58 2.94
N ASP A 78 13.95 3.88 3.06
CA ASP A 78 13.47 4.50 4.29
C ASP A 78 11.95 4.40 4.46
N CYS A 79 11.22 4.35 3.35
CA CYS A 79 9.77 4.26 3.34
C CYS A 79 9.25 3.47 2.15
N VAL A 80 8.06 2.92 2.31
CA VAL A 80 7.31 2.21 1.27
C VAL A 80 5.96 2.87 1.03
N GLU A 81 5.46 2.77 -0.19
CA GLU A 81 4.07 3.08 -0.52
C GLU A 81 3.17 1.88 -0.20
N THR A 82 1.88 2.09 0.05
CA THR A 82 0.91 0.99 0.18
C THR A 82 0.48 0.50 -1.20
N ASN A 83 0.16 -0.79 -1.36
CA ASN A 83 -0.42 -1.33 -2.61
C ASN A 83 -1.90 -0.89 -2.78
N THR A 84 -2.14 0.42 -2.93
CA THR A 84 -3.49 1.01 -2.91
C THR A 84 -3.65 2.12 -3.94
N PHE A 85 -2.84 2.14 -5.01
CA PHE A 85 -2.87 3.18 -6.03
C PHE A 85 -4.25 3.24 -6.73
N GLY A 86 -4.79 2.09 -7.11
CA GLY A 86 -6.09 1.91 -7.72
C GLY A 86 -7.26 1.87 -6.74
N ALA A 87 -7.04 2.01 -5.43
CA ALA A 87 -8.10 1.93 -4.42
C ALA A 87 -8.94 3.22 -4.34
N ASN A 88 -9.59 3.58 -5.44
CA ASN A 88 -10.43 4.77 -5.58
C ASN A 88 -11.66 4.47 -6.48
N SER A 89 -12.66 5.37 -6.48
CA SER A 89 -13.93 5.13 -7.16
C SER A 89 -13.83 5.01 -8.68
N SER A 90 -12.87 5.68 -9.31
CA SER A 90 -12.69 5.60 -10.76
C SER A 90 -12.10 4.24 -11.13
N ALA A 91 -10.95 3.89 -10.55
CA ALA A 91 -10.24 2.65 -10.88
C ALA A 91 -11.03 1.39 -10.46
N LEU A 92 -11.51 1.31 -9.21
CA LEU A 92 -12.33 0.15 -8.78
C LEU A 92 -13.73 0.14 -9.41
N GLY A 93 -14.17 1.25 -9.99
CA GLY A 93 -15.39 1.34 -10.78
C GLY A 93 -15.31 0.58 -12.11
N GLU A 94 -14.13 0.53 -12.73
CA GLU A 94 -13.91 -0.24 -13.98
C GLU A 94 -14.06 -1.75 -13.78
N TYR A 95 -13.92 -2.22 -12.54
CA TYR A 95 -14.06 -3.62 -12.14
C TYR A 95 -15.39 -3.91 -11.40
N ASP A 96 -16.32 -2.96 -11.35
CA ASP A 96 -17.59 -3.06 -10.60
C ASP A 96 -17.44 -3.37 -9.10
N ILE A 97 -16.29 -3.04 -8.49
CA ILE A 97 -15.97 -3.29 -7.08
C ILE A 97 -15.67 -2.02 -6.27
N ALA A 98 -16.19 -0.86 -6.67
CA ALA A 98 -16.03 0.40 -5.93
C ALA A 98 -16.49 0.32 -4.45
N GLY A 99 -17.37 -0.62 -4.09
CA GLY A 99 -17.75 -0.89 -2.70
C GLY A 99 -16.61 -1.41 -1.81
N ARG A 100 -15.52 -1.94 -2.41
CA ARG A 100 -14.38 -2.53 -1.70
C ARG A 100 -13.24 -1.55 -1.40
N ILE A 101 -13.36 -0.28 -1.78
CA ILE A 101 -12.29 0.73 -1.60
C ILE A 101 -11.71 0.70 -0.18
N PHE A 102 -12.57 0.76 0.84
CA PHE A 102 -12.12 0.79 2.24
C PHE A 102 -11.45 -0.51 2.67
N GLU A 103 -12.01 -1.65 2.27
CA GLU A 103 -11.47 -2.99 2.57
C GLU A 103 -10.05 -3.12 2.02
N LEU A 104 -9.88 -2.88 0.72
CA LEU A 104 -8.60 -3.04 0.03
C LEU A 104 -7.57 -2.02 0.51
N SER A 105 -7.98 -0.76 0.73
CA SER A 105 -7.10 0.30 1.27
C SER A 105 -6.60 -0.03 2.66
N ARG A 106 -7.49 -0.50 3.53
CA ARG A 106 -7.16 -0.86 4.91
C ARG A 106 -6.25 -2.09 4.95
N ALA A 107 -6.50 -3.08 4.10
CA ALA A 107 -5.68 -4.27 4.00
C ALA A 107 -4.26 -3.92 3.52
N GLY A 108 -4.11 -3.14 2.44
CA GLY A 108 -2.82 -2.70 1.94
C GLY A 108 -2.03 -1.87 2.95
N ALA A 109 -2.68 -0.92 3.63
CA ALA A 109 -2.05 -0.12 4.68
C ALA A 109 -1.61 -0.95 5.90
N ARG A 110 -2.38 -1.99 6.25
CA ARG A 110 -2.02 -2.91 7.33
C ARG A 110 -0.77 -3.72 6.98
N ILE A 111 -0.70 -4.28 5.77
CA ILE A 111 0.46 -5.09 5.33
C ILE A 111 1.74 -4.25 5.37
N ALA A 112 1.74 -3.06 4.76
CA ALA A 112 2.90 -2.18 4.78
C ALA A 112 3.34 -1.80 6.21
N ARG A 113 2.38 -1.57 7.11
CA ARG A 113 2.66 -1.28 8.54
C ARG A 113 3.21 -2.48 9.31
N GLU A 114 2.82 -3.70 8.96
CA GLU A 114 3.33 -4.90 9.63
C GLU A 114 4.79 -5.19 9.26
N VAL A 115 5.26 -4.68 8.11
CA VAL A 115 6.66 -4.83 7.65
C VAL A 115 7.56 -3.69 8.16
N ALA A 116 7.02 -2.47 8.28
CA ALA A 116 7.76 -1.24 8.61
C ALA A 116 7.80 -0.91 10.12
#